data_AF-A0AAP9ABU3-F1
#
_entry.id   AF-A0AAP9ABU3-F1
#
_cell.length_a   1.000
_cell.length_b   1.000
_cell.length_c   1.000
_cell.angle_alpha   90.00
_cell.angle_beta   90.00
_cell.angle_gamma   90.00
#
_symmetry.space_group_name_H-M   'P 1'
#
loop_
_entity.id
_entity.type
_entity.pdbx_description
1 polymer ?
#
loop_
_entity_poly.entity_id
_entity_poly.type
_entity_poly.pdbx_seq_one_letter_code
_entity_poly.pdbx_strand_id
1 'polypeptide(L)'
;MDQYKINELIPSEYKLANYFNCGRITIHNAYEVLKVLGIVTTIKGSGYYVYSSIDHFTNKAFANLYEIIDNIKYEQFIIDFEYHGNKFNSITKFSLIKNKKTVAVSYYLTPNIMGLEQFDTNNINISKQLILSGFDDFFNVQTQINYENINLLKSILENENIKFDTPMILNKLTSSSLKVELLVLTHISKEYFSYEETNKLIVN
;
A
#
# COMPACT_ATOMS: atom_id res chain seq x y z
N MET A 1 -13.37 7.81 -14.75
CA MET A 1 -12.25 8.73 -14.54
C MET A 1 -11.21 8.37 -15.57
N ASP A 2 -10.75 9.35 -16.33
CA ASP A 2 -9.76 9.13 -17.37
C ASP A 2 -8.43 8.74 -16.72
N GLN A 3 -7.85 7.64 -17.22
CA GLN A 3 -6.57 7.13 -16.77
C GLN A 3 -5.48 7.97 -17.45
N TYR A 4 -4.70 8.71 -16.67
CA TYR A 4 -3.60 9.52 -17.21
C TYR A 4 -2.47 8.62 -17.72
N LYS A 5 -1.99 8.88 -18.93
CA LYS A 5 -0.90 8.15 -19.57
C LYS A 5 0.46 8.64 -19.08
N ILE A 6 1.49 7.82 -19.23
CA ILE A 6 2.88 8.25 -18.99
C ILE A 6 3.19 9.47 -19.86
N ASN A 7 3.89 10.44 -19.26
CA ASN A 7 4.21 11.78 -19.76
C ASN A 7 3.02 12.74 -19.89
N GLU A 8 1.83 12.38 -19.43
CA GLU A 8 0.67 13.27 -19.45
C GLU A 8 0.73 14.29 -18.31
N LEU A 9 0.31 15.53 -18.59
CA LEU A 9 0.21 16.61 -17.61
C LEU A 9 -1.02 16.40 -16.73
N ILE A 10 -0.81 16.42 -15.42
CA ILE A 10 -1.87 16.26 -14.42
C ILE A 10 -2.41 17.66 -14.04
N PRO A 11 -3.72 17.82 -13.78
CA PRO A 11 -4.28 19.13 -13.44
C PRO A 11 -3.64 19.78 -12.21
N SER A 12 -3.59 21.12 -12.20
CA SER A 12 -2.98 21.86 -11.09
C SER A 12 -3.65 21.58 -9.74
N GLU A 13 -2.91 21.79 -8.65
CA GLU A 13 -3.40 21.64 -7.27
C GLU A 13 -4.75 22.34 -7.05
N TYR A 14 -4.91 23.53 -7.62
CA TYR A 14 -6.15 24.30 -7.54
C TYR A 14 -7.32 23.61 -8.27
N LYS A 15 -7.08 23.10 -9.50
CA LYS A 15 -8.13 22.42 -10.28
C LYS A 15 -8.57 21.12 -9.60
N LEU A 16 -7.63 20.35 -9.08
CA LEU A 16 -7.94 19.11 -8.36
C LEU A 16 -8.60 19.39 -7.01
N ALA A 17 -8.18 20.42 -6.28
CA ALA A 17 -8.79 20.81 -5.01
C ALA A 17 -10.27 21.16 -5.19
N ASN A 18 -10.59 21.91 -6.24
CA ASN A 18 -11.98 22.23 -6.59
C ASN A 18 -12.75 20.98 -7.03
N TYR A 19 -12.14 20.12 -7.83
CA TYR A 19 -12.77 18.89 -8.32
C TYR A 19 -13.13 17.92 -7.18
N PHE A 20 -12.20 17.73 -6.24
CA PHE A 20 -12.39 16.84 -5.08
C PHE A 20 -13.02 17.53 -3.87
N ASN A 21 -13.38 18.82 -3.99
CA ASN A 21 -13.94 19.63 -2.91
C ASN A 21 -13.11 19.55 -1.60
N CYS A 22 -11.79 19.72 -1.72
CA CYS A 22 -10.86 19.65 -0.58
C CYS A 22 -9.91 20.84 -0.52
N GLY A 23 -9.16 20.98 0.57
CA GLY A 23 -8.13 22.01 0.70
C GLY A 23 -6.98 21.80 -0.29
N ARG A 24 -6.42 22.89 -0.82
CA ARG A 24 -5.23 22.84 -1.71
C ARG A 24 -4.04 22.11 -1.08
N ILE A 25 -3.87 22.23 0.24
CA ILE A 25 -2.81 21.56 0.98
C ILE A 25 -2.94 20.02 0.93
N THR A 26 -4.17 19.49 0.85
CA THR A 26 -4.42 18.06 0.72
C THR A 26 -3.93 17.53 -0.63
N ILE A 27 -4.18 18.28 -1.72
CA ILE A 27 -3.68 17.93 -3.04
C ILE A 27 -2.16 18.08 -3.12
N HIS A 28 -1.61 19.12 -2.49
CA HIS A 28 -0.17 19.32 -2.40
C HIS A 28 0.52 18.12 -1.73
N ASN A 29 0.01 17.68 -0.58
CA ASN A 29 0.52 16.49 0.11
C ASN A 29 0.39 15.23 -0.74
N ALA A 30 -0.71 15.06 -1.48
CA ALA A 30 -0.87 13.95 -2.40
C ALA A 30 0.17 13.97 -3.52
N TYR A 31 0.49 15.14 -4.09
CA TYR A 31 1.55 15.27 -5.08
C TYR A 31 2.94 14.96 -4.52
N GLU A 32 3.26 15.43 -3.32
CA GLU A 32 4.53 15.11 -2.67
C GLU A 32 4.67 13.61 -2.43
N VAL A 33 3.59 12.92 -2.01
CA VAL A 33 3.58 11.46 -1.90
C VAL A 33 3.78 10.80 -3.26
N LEU A 34 3.04 11.19 -4.29
CA LEU A 34 3.17 10.62 -5.64
C LEU A 34 4.58 10.84 -6.23
N LYS A 35 5.24 11.93 -5.86
CA LYS A 35 6.60 12.27 -6.28
C LYS A 35 7.63 11.41 -5.56
N VAL A 36 7.49 11.23 -4.25
CA VAL A 36 8.29 10.27 -3.46
C VAL A 36 8.11 8.85 -4.00
N LEU A 37 6.89 8.50 -4.40
CA LEU A 37 6.57 7.23 -5.03
C LEU A 37 7.05 7.14 -6.49
N GLY A 38 7.71 8.15 -7.06
CA GLY A 38 8.17 8.13 -8.46
C GLY A 38 7.06 7.98 -9.50
N ILE A 39 5.81 8.24 -9.14
CA ILE A 39 4.64 8.17 -10.04
C ILE A 39 4.54 9.47 -10.83
N VAL A 40 4.86 10.60 -10.21
CA VAL A 40 4.85 11.91 -10.85
C VAL A 40 6.21 12.58 -10.77
N THR A 41 6.53 13.37 -11.79
CA THR A 41 7.69 14.26 -11.79
C THR A 41 7.23 15.71 -11.95
N THR A 42 7.99 16.65 -11.40
CA THR A 42 7.71 18.08 -11.52
C THR A 42 8.73 18.71 -12.45
N ILE A 43 8.25 19.38 -13.49
CA ILE A 43 9.07 20.29 -14.29
C ILE A 43 8.79 21.70 -13.78
N LYS A 44 9.83 22.37 -13.26
CA LYS A 44 9.70 23.70 -12.66
C LYS A 44 9.07 24.67 -13.65
N GLY A 45 7.95 25.29 -13.26
CA GLY A 45 7.19 26.22 -14.10
C GLY A 45 6.23 25.58 -15.12
N SER A 46 6.20 24.24 -15.24
CA SER A 46 5.38 23.54 -16.24
C SER A 46 4.34 22.58 -15.63
N GLY A 47 4.48 22.20 -14.35
CA GLY A 47 3.49 21.41 -13.62
C GLY A 47 3.95 19.98 -13.31
N TYR A 48 2.99 19.11 -12.98
CA TYR A 48 3.21 17.70 -12.61
C TYR A 48 2.88 16.79 -13.80
N TYR A 49 3.79 15.89 -14.13
CA TYR A 49 3.65 14.93 -15.22
C TYR A 49 3.68 13.51 -14.67
N VAL A 50 2.89 12.61 -15.27
CA VAL A 50 2.98 11.18 -14.98
C VAL A 50 4.34 10.66 -15.46
N TYR A 51 5.17 10.18 -14.55
CA TYR A 51 6.47 9.61 -14.88
C TYR A 51 6.40 8.09 -15.05
N SER A 52 5.59 7.42 -14.25
CA SER A 52 5.42 5.97 -14.29
C SER A 52 3.98 5.59 -13.97
N SER A 53 3.55 4.41 -14.42
CA SER A 53 2.24 3.88 -14.02
C SER A 53 2.28 3.45 -12.55
N ILE A 54 1.15 3.64 -11.87
CA ILE A 54 0.92 3.05 -10.53
C ILE A 54 1.21 1.55 -10.58
N ASP A 55 0.96 0.86 -11.69
CA ASP A 55 1.23 -0.57 -11.85
C ASP A 55 2.73 -0.91 -11.72
N HIS A 56 3.66 -0.02 -12.09
CA HIS A 56 5.10 -0.27 -11.94
C HIS A 56 5.54 -0.27 -10.47
N PHE A 57 4.94 0.61 -9.66
CA PHE A 57 5.14 0.65 -8.21
C PHE A 57 4.25 -0.34 -7.47
N THR A 58 3.06 -0.64 -7.98
CA THR A 58 2.15 -1.64 -7.41
C THR A 58 2.77 -3.01 -7.55
N ASN A 59 3.30 -3.37 -8.72
CA ASN A 59 3.86 -4.69 -8.93
C ASN A 59 5.15 -4.89 -8.11
N LYS A 60 5.97 -3.84 -7.89
CA LYS A 60 7.15 -3.92 -7.00
C LYS A 60 6.84 -3.76 -5.51
N ALA A 61 5.94 -2.87 -5.12
CA ALA A 61 5.49 -2.75 -3.72
C ALA A 61 4.70 -3.99 -3.30
N PHE A 62 3.90 -4.59 -4.19
CA PHE A 62 3.24 -5.87 -3.96
C PHE A 62 4.22 -7.04 -3.95
N ALA A 63 5.16 -7.12 -4.92
CA ALA A 63 6.12 -8.22 -5.02
C ALA A 63 7.20 -8.20 -3.94
N ASN A 64 7.75 -7.02 -3.64
CA ASN A 64 8.85 -6.81 -2.70
C ASN A 64 8.52 -5.64 -1.78
N LEU A 65 7.53 -5.84 -0.91
CA LEU A 65 7.06 -4.80 0.02
C LEU A 65 8.18 -4.34 0.97
N TYR A 66 9.15 -5.23 1.26
CA TYR A 66 10.35 -4.94 2.03
C TYR A 66 11.56 -5.64 1.36
N GLU A 67 12.47 -4.88 0.73
CA GLU A 67 13.81 -5.41 0.42
C GLU A 67 14.60 -5.47 1.74
N ILE A 68 14.89 -6.70 2.22
CA ILE A 68 15.96 -7.12 3.17
C ILE A 68 16.50 -6.03 4.13
N ILE A 69 16.51 -6.06 5.48
CA ILE A 69 16.11 -6.90 6.63
C ILE A 69 16.13 -5.94 7.86
N ASP A 70 15.18 -6.06 8.81
CA ASP A 70 15.43 -6.41 10.24
C ASP A 70 14.12 -6.38 11.05
N ASN A 71 13.99 -7.32 11.99
CA ASN A 71 12.91 -7.41 12.99
C ASN A 71 11.49 -7.25 12.45
N ILE A 72 11.05 -8.22 11.65
CA ILE A 72 9.64 -8.39 11.34
C ILE A 72 8.92 -8.95 12.57
N LYS A 73 7.79 -8.34 12.92
CA LYS A 73 6.80 -8.97 13.80
C LYS A 73 5.55 -9.27 13.01
N TYR A 74 4.92 -10.39 13.34
CA TYR A 74 3.59 -10.69 12.83
C TYR A 74 2.62 -10.94 13.99
N GLU A 75 1.36 -10.61 13.76
CA GLU A 75 0.25 -10.81 14.69
C GLU A 75 -0.96 -11.31 13.89
N GLN A 76 -1.72 -12.25 14.46
CA GLN A 76 -2.95 -12.77 13.85
C GLN A 76 -4.17 -12.43 14.69
N PHE A 77 -5.24 -12.07 13.99
CA PHE A 77 -6.53 -11.72 14.56
C PHE A 77 -7.61 -12.49 13.83
N ILE A 78 -8.59 -12.99 14.58
CA ILE A 78 -9.84 -13.50 14.01
C ILE A 78 -10.83 -12.36 13.98
N ILE A 79 -11.52 -12.21 12.85
CA ILE A 79 -12.50 -11.16 12.61
C ILE A 79 -13.75 -11.77 11.98
N ASP A 80 -14.84 -11.03 11.95
CA ASP A 80 -16.01 -11.31 11.09
C ASP A 80 -16.32 -10.01 10.35
N PHE A 81 -15.77 -9.88 9.15
CA PHE A 81 -15.84 -8.64 8.39
C PHE A 81 -16.35 -8.90 6.97
N GLU A 82 -17.31 -8.09 6.53
CA GLU A 82 -17.84 -8.15 5.18
C GLU A 82 -17.44 -6.91 4.39
N TYR A 83 -16.88 -7.12 3.19
CA TYR A 83 -16.52 -6.06 2.27
C TYR A 83 -17.07 -6.34 0.88
N HIS A 84 -18.03 -5.53 0.44
CA HIS A 84 -18.71 -5.67 -0.86
C HIS A 84 -19.20 -7.10 -1.13
N GLY A 85 -19.83 -7.75 -0.13
CA GLY A 85 -20.36 -9.10 -0.25
C GLY A 85 -19.34 -10.24 -0.08
N ASN A 86 -18.08 -9.94 0.23
CA ASN A 86 -17.04 -10.94 0.52
C ASN A 86 -16.76 -10.96 2.02
N LYS A 87 -16.69 -12.17 2.60
CA LYS A 87 -16.38 -12.37 4.02
C LYS A 87 -14.90 -12.60 4.25
N PHE A 88 -14.37 -11.91 5.25
CA PHE A 88 -13.01 -12.02 5.74
C PHE A 88 -13.05 -12.43 7.20
N ASN A 89 -12.35 -13.53 7.51
CA ASN A 89 -12.39 -14.14 8.84
C ASN A 89 -11.05 -14.02 9.57
N SER A 90 -10.01 -13.54 8.91
CA SER A 90 -8.67 -13.42 9.50
C SER A 90 -7.96 -12.17 9.04
N ILE A 91 -7.25 -11.54 9.99
CA ILE A 91 -6.20 -10.57 9.70
C ILE A 91 -4.86 -11.17 10.09
N THR A 92 -3.89 -11.07 9.18
CA THR A 92 -2.48 -11.18 9.53
C THR A 92 -1.83 -9.81 9.37
N LYS A 93 -1.25 -9.29 10.44
CA LYS A 93 -0.51 -8.03 10.47
C LYS A 93 0.97 -8.34 10.40
N PHE A 94 1.69 -7.69 9.49
CA PHE A 94 3.14 -7.70 9.43
C PHE A 94 3.66 -6.30 9.75
N SER A 95 4.61 -6.20 10.67
CA SER A 95 5.23 -4.94 11.08
C SER A 95 6.73 -5.02 10.83
N LEU A 96 7.26 -4.08 10.06
CA LEU A 96 8.70 -3.91 9.87
C LEU A 96 9.25 -2.99 10.96
N ILE A 97 10.24 -3.45 11.72
CA ILE A 97 10.81 -2.70 12.84
C ILE A 97 12.26 -2.36 12.58
N LYS A 98 12.57 -1.07 12.51
CA LYS A 98 13.93 -0.56 12.37
C LYS A 98 14.30 0.33 13.55
N ASN A 99 15.49 0.15 14.13
CA ASN A 99 15.94 0.94 15.27
C ASN A 99 14.90 1.00 16.42
N LYS A 100 14.23 -0.14 16.69
CA LYS A 100 13.14 -0.29 17.67
C LYS A 100 11.86 0.53 17.36
N LYS A 101 11.71 1.06 16.15
CA LYS A 101 10.51 1.76 15.67
C LYS A 101 9.86 1.00 14.52
N THR A 102 8.54 0.92 14.52
CA THR A 102 7.79 0.39 13.37
C THR A 102 7.84 1.40 12.23
N VAL A 103 8.39 1.01 11.09
CA VAL A 103 8.55 1.87 9.91
C VAL A 103 7.57 1.52 8.78
N ALA A 104 6.98 0.32 8.83
CA ALA A 104 5.89 -0.05 7.94
C ALA A 104 5.03 -1.14 8.59
N VAL A 105 3.74 -1.14 8.24
CA VAL A 105 2.78 -2.17 8.66
C VAL A 105 1.90 -2.56 7.49
N SER A 106 1.66 -3.85 7.31
CA SER A 106 0.72 -4.37 6.32
C SER A 106 -0.28 -5.31 6.97
N TYR A 107 -1.57 -5.09 6.73
CA TYR A 107 -2.68 -5.89 7.22
C TYR A 107 -3.28 -6.68 6.07
N TYR A 108 -3.33 -8.00 6.21
CA TYR A 108 -3.84 -8.93 5.22
C TYR A 108 -5.16 -9.47 5.71
N LEU A 109 -6.25 -9.02 5.12
CA LEU A 109 -7.59 -9.50 5.43
C LEU A 109 -7.88 -10.64 4.48
N THR A 110 -8.09 -11.83 5.04
CA THR A 110 -8.25 -13.09 4.31
C THR A 110 -9.52 -13.82 4.75
N PRO A 111 -10.19 -14.58 3.85
CA PRO A 111 -11.31 -15.44 4.22
C PRO A 111 -10.91 -16.58 5.16
N ASN A 112 -9.65 -17.01 5.09
CA ASN A 112 -9.09 -18.11 5.86
C ASN A 112 -7.78 -17.68 6.51
N ILE A 113 -7.43 -18.31 7.64
CA ILE A 113 -6.17 -18.04 8.34
C ILE A 113 -4.99 -18.43 7.43
N MET A 114 -4.03 -17.54 7.26
CA MET A 114 -2.78 -17.84 6.56
C MET A 114 -1.86 -18.70 7.45
N GLY A 115 -1.29 -19.75 6.85
CA GLY A 115 -0.34 -20.64 7.52
C GLY A 115 1.01 -19.97 7.71
N LEU A 116 1.25 -19.39 8.89
CA LEU A 116 2.44 -18.58 9.16
C LEU A 116 3.77 -19.36 9.13
N GLU A 117 3.70 -20.68 9.27
CA GLU A 117 4.82 -21.63 9.16
C GLU A 117 5.62 -21.45 7.85
N GLN A 118 4.96 -20.96 6.81
CA GLN A 118 5.50 -20.87 5.45
C GLN A 118 6.23 -19.54 5.18
N PHE A 119 6.16 -18.60 6.12
CA PHE A 119 6.68 -17.26 5.95
C PHE A 119 8.17 -17.20 6.25
N ASP A 120 8.95 -16.75 5.26
CA ASP A 120 10.36 -16.47 5.44
C ASP A 120 10.52 -15.10 6.13
N THR A 121 10.89 -15.14 7.41
CA THR A 121 11.11 -13.92 8.22
C THR A 121 12.30 -13.09 7.75
N ASN A 122 13.15 -13.61 6.86
CA ASN A 122 14.29 -12.89 6.30
C ASN A 122 13.96 -12.23 4.96
N ASN A 123 12.92 -12.69 4.27
CA ASN A 123 12.53 -12.15 2.97
C ASN A 123 11.01 -12.24 2.77
N ILE A 124 10.32 -11.13 3.02
CA ILE A 124 8.88 -11.05 2.78
C ILE A 124 8.62 -10.65 1.34
N ASN A 125 8.67 -11.64 0.45
CA ASN A 125 8.00 -11.53 -0.84
C ASN A 125 6.52 -11.93 -0.65
N ILE A 126 5.66 -10.94 -0.43
CA ILE A 126 4.25 -11.18 -0.12
C ILE A 126 3.51 -11.90 -1.24
N SER A 127 3.79 -11.60 -2.51
CA SER A 127 3.19 -12.33 -3.63
C SER A 127 3.51 -13.83 -3.54
N LYS A 128 4.76 -14.18 -3.22
CA LYS A 128 5.17 -15.57 -2.98
C LYS A 128 4.47 -16.17 -1.77
N GLN A 129 4.34 -15.42 -0.68
CA GLN A 129 3.69 -15.92 0.54
C GLN A 129 2.19 -16.16 0.36
N LEU A 130 1.53 -15.31 -0.42
CA LEU A 130 0.13 -15.48 -0.78
C LEU A 130 -0.07 -16.73 -1.65
N ILE A 131 0.80 -16.95 -2.64
CA ILE A 131 0.80 -18.18 -3.45
C ILE A 131 1.00 -19.41 -2.57
N LEU A 132 1.98 -19.39 -1.65
CA LEU A 132 2.25 -20.50 -0.74
C LEU A 132 1.06 -20.77 0.21
N SER A 133 0.38 -19.71 0.65
CA SER A 133 -0.81 -19.79 1.50
C SER A 133 -2.07 -20.28 0.77
N GLY A 134 -1.95 -20.74 -0.48
CA GLY A 134 -3.06 -21.28 -1.27
C GLY A 134 -3.91 -20.23 -1.97
N PHE A 135 -3.40 -19.00 -2.10
CA PHE A 135 -4.00 -17.99 -2.96
C PHE A 135 -3.20 -17.88 -4.26
N ASP A 136 -3.43 -18.83 -5.15
CA ASP A 136 -2.70 -19.00 -6.41
C ASP A 136 -3.45 -18.46 -7.65
N ASP A 137 -4.73 -18.08 -7.52
CA ASP A 137 -5.59 -17.60 -8.62
C ASP A 137 -5.86 -16.08 -8.61
N PHE A 138 -4.89 -15.25 -8.22
CA PHE A 138 -5.04 -13.79 -8.32
C PHE A 138 -4.70 -13.29 -9.72
N PHE A 139 -5.72 -12.89 -10.47
CA PHE A 139 -5.56 -12.39 -11.84
C PHE A 139 -5.44 -10.86 -11.91
N ASN A 140 -6.03 -10.14 -10.95
CA ASN A 140 -6.10 -8.68 -10.99
C ASN A 140 -5.80 -8.06 -9.63
N VAL A 141 -5.01 -6.99 -9.63
CA VAL A 141 -4.71 -6.17 -8.45
C VAL A 141 -5.24 -4.76 -8.71
N GLN A 142 -6.15 -4.30 -7.85
CA GLN A 142 -6.61 -2.92 -7.85
C GLN A 142 -5.99 -2.16 -6.66
N THR A 143 -5.26 -1.09 -6.95
CA THR A 143 -4.61 -0.26 -5.93
C THR A 143 -5.35 1.04 -5.71
N GLN A 144 -5.58 1.39 -4.45
CA GLN A 144 -6.14 2.67 -4.04
C GLN A 144 -5.24 3.28 -2.96
N ILE A 145 -4.77 4.51 -3.16
CA ILE A 145 -3.92 5.22 -2.19
C ILE A 145 -4.67 6.45 -1.73
N ASN A 146 -5.08 6.48 -0.46
CA ASN A 146 -5.76 7.63 0.12
C ASN A 146 -5.68 7.58 1.66
N TYR A 147 -6.07 8.67 2.32
CA TYR A 147 -6.13 8.73 3.77
C TYR A 147 -7.38 8.04 4.36
N GLU A 148 -8.43 7.81 3.57
CA GLU A 148 -9.70 7.24 4.02
C GLU A 148 -9.67 5.72 4.25
N ASN A 149 -8.76 5.00 3.58
CA ASN A 149 -8.53 3.56 3.70
C ASN A 149 -8.28 3.14 5.17
N ILE A 150 -7.81 4.07 5.98
CA ILE A 150 -7.65 3.96 7.43
C ILE A 150 -8.92 3.57 8.18
N ASN A 151 -10.07 4.03 7.69
CA ASN A 151 -11.35 3.85 8.35
C ASN A 151 -11.75 2.39 8.27
N LEU A 152 -11.29 1.68 7.22
CA LEU A 152 -11.44 0.24 7.10
C LEU A 152 -10.73 -0.48 8.26
N LEU A 153 -9.48 -0.13 8.58
CA LEU A 153 -8.80 -0.73 9.74
C LEU A 153 -9.47 -0.35 11.05
N LYS A 154 -9.84 0.91 11.24
CA LYS A 154 -10.53 1.35 12.47
C LYS A 154 -11.87 0.64 12.67
N SER A 155 -12.60 0.34 11.60
CA SER A 155 -13.83 -0.43 11.68
C SER A 155 -13.62 -1.90 12.03
N ILE A 156 -12.39 -2.42 11.94
CA ILE A 156 -12.09 -3.84 12.15
C ILE A 156 -11.28 -4.08 13.42
N LEU A 157 -10.29 -3.22 13.70
CA LEU A 157 -9.31 -3.36 14.78
C LEU A 157 -9.45 -2.22 15.79
N GLU A 158 -10.66 -2.02 16.33
CA GLU A 158 -10.94 -1.03 17.38
C GLU A 158 -9.76 -1.00 18.38
N ASN A 159 -9.05 0.13 18.48
CA ASN A 159 -7.86 0.40 19.32
C ASN A 159 -6.45 0.27 18.69
N GLU A 160 -6.30 0.06 17.38
CA GLU A 160 -4.98 0.22 16.72
C GLU A 160 -4.51 1.70 16.74
N ASN A 161 -3.51 2.00 17.59
CA ASN A 161 -2.90 3.33 17.73
C ASN A 161 -1.85 3.60 16.63
N ILE A 162 -2.29 3.58 15.38
CA ILE A 162 -1.45 3.98 14.24
C ILE A 162 -1.44 5.51 14.18
N LYS A 163 -0.25 6.13 14.12
CA LYS A 163 -0.12 7.60 13.93
C LYS A 163 0.01 7.91 12.45
N PHE A 164 -0.76 8.88 11.99
CA PHE A 164 -1.02 9.09 10.56
C PHE A 164 -0.46 10.41 10.07
N ASP A 165 0.64 10.34 9.31
CA ASP A 165 1.14 11.45 8.51
C ASP A 165 1.40 11.06 7.04
N THR A 166 1.01 9.85 6.65
CA THR A 166 1.09 9.32 5.29
C THR A 166 -0.23 8.64 4.88
N PRO A 167 -0.57 8.62 3.57
CA PRO A 167 -1.75 7.91 3.09
C PRO A 167 -1.55 6.40 3.14
N MET A 168 -2.65 5.66 3.30
CA MET A 168 -2.64 4.20 3.29
C MET A 168 -2.85 3.65 1.88
N ILE A 169 -2.12 2.60 1.55
CA ILE A 169 -2.23 1.85 0.30
C ILE A 169 -3.16 0.67 0.54
N LEU A 170 -4.26 0.60 -0.20
CA LEU A 170 -5.16 -0.55 -0.24
C LEU A 170 -4.98 -1.27 -1.57
N ASN A 171 -4.51 -2.52 -1.51
CA ASN A 171 -4.53 -3.43 -2.64
C ASN A 171 -5.71 -4.39 -2.48
N LYS A 172 -6.53 -4.49 -3.53
CA LYS A 172 -7.62 -5.48 -3.64
C LYS A 172 -7.19 -6.49 -4.67
N LEU A 173 -7.05 -7.74 -4.26
CA LEU A 173 -6.74 -8.81 -5.18
C LEU A 173 -8.04 -9.55 -5.49
N THR A 174 -8.35 -9.62 -6.78
CA THR A 174 -9.52 -10.32 -7.29
C THR A 174 -9.09 -11.57 -8.04
N SER A 175 -9.81 -12.66 -7.79
CA SER A 175 -9.60 -13.88 -8.55
C SER A 175 -10.14 -13.79 -9.96
N SER A 176 -9.84 -14.82 -10.76
CA SER A 176 -10.42 -15.01 -12.10
C SER A 176 -11.96 -14.93 -12.10
N SER A 177 -12.59 -15.29 -10.97
CA SER A 177 -14.05 -15.23 -10.76
C SER A 177 -14.59 -13.84 -10.35
N LEU A 178 -13.75 -12.80 -10.36
CA LEU A 178 -14.05 -11.42 -9.96
C LEU A 178 -14.43 -11.23 -8.49
N LYS A 179 -14.19 -12.24 -7.64
CA LYS A 179 -14.36 -12.12 -6.19
C LYS A 179 -13.12 -11.50 -5.55
N VAL A 180 -13.33 -10.62 -4.58
CA VAL A 180 -12.23 -10.06 -3.79
C VAL A 180 -11.82 -11.11 -2.78
N GLU A 181 -10.62 -11.65 -2.95
CA GLU A 181 -10.11 -12.75 -2.13
C GLU A 181 -9.07 -12.28 -1.11
N LEU A 182 -8.51 -11.09 -1.31
CA LEU A 182 -7.58 -10.48 -0.36
C LEU A 182 -7.69 -8.96 -0.39
N LEU A 183 -7.72 -8.36 0.80
CA LEU A 183 -7.44 -6.94 0.98
C LEU A 183 -6.11 -6.79 1.70
N VAL A 184 -5.20 -6.01 1.13
CA VAL A 184 -3.93 -5.66 1.78
C VAL A 184 -3.92 -4.17 2.05
N LEU A 185 -3.88 -3.81 3.33
CA LEU A 185 -3.74 -2.43 3.77
C LEU A 185 -2.34 -2.19 4.27
N THR A 186 -1.56 -1.41 3.53
CA THR A 186 -0.19 -1.06 3.87
C THR A 186 -0.09 0.40 4.29
N HIS A 187 0.60 0.63 5.40
CA HIS A 187 1.04 1.93 5.85
C HIS A 187 2.57 1.96 5.92
N ILE A 188 3.17 2.99 5.33
CA ILE A 188 4.62 3.16 5.23
C ILE A 188 4.97 4.51 5.85
N SER A 189 5.88 4.53 6.82
CA SER A 189 6.31 5.78 7.45
C SER A 189 7.29 6.54 6.55
N LYS A 190 7.45 7.84 6.78
CA LYS A 190 8.46 8.65 6.07
C LYS A 190 9.87 8.09 6.25
N GLU A 191 10.18 7.52 7.41
CA GLU A 191 11.48 6.90 7.68
C GLU A 191 11.80 5.72 6.76
N TYR A 192 10.79 4.98 6.30
CA TYR A 192 10.99 3.91 5.32
C TYR A 192 11.45 4.47 3.96
N PHE A 193 10.81 5.56 3.49
CA PHE A 193 11.20 6.18 2.22
C PHE A 193 12.62 6.73 2.25
N SER A 194 13.02 7.39 3.34
CA SER A 194 14.40 7.87 3.51
C SER A 194 15.42 6.72 3.53
N TYR A 195 15.05 5.56 4.09
CA TYR A 195 15.89 4.37 4.06
C TYR A 195 16.08 3.81 2.65
N GLU A 196 14.99 3.62 1.91
CA GLU A 196 15.01 3.15 0.53
C GLU A 196 15.87 4.06 -0.37
N GLU A 197 15.73 5.38 -0.24
CA GLU A 197 16.57 6.34 -0.95
C GLU A 197 18.05 6.21 -0.56
N THR A 198 18.35 6.08 0.74
CA THR A 198 19.73 5.92 1.22
C THR A 198 20.36 4.62 0.72
N ASN A 199 19.60 3.51 0.70
CA ASN A 199 20.10 2.23 0.19
C ASN A 199 20.30 2.26 -1.33
N LYS A 200 19.40 2.89 -2.09
CA LYS A 200 19.57 3.08 -3.54
C LYS A 200 20.81 3.91 -3.88
N LEU A 201 21.25 4.79 -2.98
CA LEU A 201 22.50 5.55 -3.13
C LEU A 201 23.76 4.75 -2.75
N ILE A 202 23.62 3.66 -1.98
CA ILE A 202 24.76 2.79 -1.59
C ILE A 202 24.98 1.67 -2.62
N VAL A 203 23.95 1.34 -3.41
CA VAL A 203 23.97 0.27 -4.43
C VAL A 203 24.26 0.80 -5.85
N ASN A 204 24.44 2.12 -6.02
CA ASN A 204 24.95 2.74 -7.25
C ASN A 204 26.35 3.33 -7.06
#